data_AF-A0A2E0HBC0-F1
#
_entry.id   AF-A0A2E0HBC0-F1
#
_cell.length_a   1.000
_cell.length_b   1.000
_cell.length_c   1.000
_cell.angle_alpha   90.00
_cell.angle_beta   90.00
_cell.angle_gamma   90.00
#
_symmetry.space_group_name_H-M   'P 1'
#
loop_
_entity.id
_entity.type
_entity.pdbx_description
1 polymer ?
#
loop_
_entity_poly.entity_id
_entity_poly.type
_entity_poly.pdbx_seq_one_letter_code
_entity_poly.pdbx_strand_id
1 'polypeptide(L)' 'MDVPIATLSGEGQGESEILCQTYGTTRLFDQQTLAQLYPDPQSYVSAVHESVNDAVSKGYLLAPDGELIKAWAVESGIGQ' A
#
# COMPACT_ATOMS: atom_id res chain seq x y z
N MET A 1 -4.54 4.66 3.38
CA MET A 1 -4.79 4.19 2.00
C MET A 1 -5.22 2.75 2.12
N ASP A 2 -6.47 2.48 1.80
CA ASP A 2 -7.14 1.22 2.12
C ASP A 2 -7.03 0.25 0.93
N VAL A 3 -5.80 0.08 0.44
CA VAL A 3 -5.45 -0.74 -0.73
C VAL A 3 -4.19 -1.55 -0.40
N PRO A 4 -4.32 -2.60 0.43
CA PRO A 4 -3.16 -3.29 1.00
C PRO A 4 -2.41 -4.11 -0.05
N ILE A 5 -1.08 -4.05 0.03
CA ILE A 5 -0.13 -4.85 -0.77
C ILE A 5 0.88 -5.60 0.12
N ALA A 6 0.75 -5.42 1.43
CA ALA A 6 1.64 -5.95 2.45
C ALA A 6 0.91 -5.99 3.79
N THR A 7 1.38 -6.83 4.70
CA THR A 7 1.06 -6.76 6.13
C THR A 7 2.14 -5.98 6.84
N LEU A 8 1.75 -5.10 7.76
CA LEU A 8 2.64 -4.54 8.78
C LEU A 8 2.31 -5.19 10.12
N SER A 9 3.27 -5.91 10.72
CA SER A 9 3.14 -6.38 12.10
C SER A 9 3.77 -5.37 13.05
N GLY A 10 3.29 -5.30 14.30
CA GLY A 10 3.93 -4.51 15.37
C GLY A 10 5.12 -5.23 16.00
N GLU A 11 5.47 -6.42 15.51
CA GLU A 11 6.62 -7.21 15.97
C GLU A 11 7.85 -6.75 15.21
N GLY A 12 8.91 -6.37 15.93
CA GLY A 12 10.05 -5.70 15.31
C GLY A 12 11.09 -6.62 14.69
N GLN A 13 12.22 -6.01 14.31
CA GLN A 13 13.21 -6.60 13.40
C GLN A 13 14.20 -7.58 14.07
N GLY A 14 13.69 -8.63 14.72
CA GLY A 14 14.50 -9.73 15.24
C GLY A 14 15.59 -9.34 16.24
N GLU A 15 16.76 -10.00 16.18
CA GLU A 15 17.91 -9.86 17.11
C GLU A 15 18.64 -8.51 17.10
N SER A 16 18.00 -7.48 16.56
CA SER A 16 18.50 -6.10 16.58
C SER A 16 18.39 -5.48 17.99
N GLU A 17 18.97 -4.29 18.16
CA GLU A 17 18.87 -3.48 19.39
C GLU A 17 17.41 -3.39 19.90
N ILE A 18 17.21 -3.27 21.21
CA ILE A 18 15.88 -3.26 21.89
C ILE A 18 14.87 -2.31 21.24
N LEU A 19 15.31 -1.15 20.73
CA LEU A 19 14.43 -0.20 20.05
C LEU A 19 13.97 -0.71 18.68
N CYS A 20 14.81 -1.44 17.94
CA CYS A 20 14.44 -2.01 16.64
C CYS A 20 13.40 -3.13 16.76
N GLN A 21 13.21 -3.70 17.95
CA GLN A 21 12.18 -4.70 18.24
C GLN A 21 10.77 -4.10 18.37
N THR A 22 10.65 -2.76 18.48
CA THR A 22 9.34 -2.08 18.52
C THR A 22 8.96 -1.45 17.18
N TYR A 23 9.93 -1.32 16.25
CA TYR A 23 9.67 -0.91 14.89
C TYR A 23 9.25 -2.13 14.08
N GLY A 24 7.94 -2.25 13.86
CA GLY A 24 7.28 -3.36 13.18
C GLY A 24 7.90 -3.83 11.85
N THR A 25 7.44 -4.98 11.36
CA THR A 25 7.95 -5.57 10.10
C THR A 25 6.90 -5.52 8.99
N THR A 26 7.34 -5.06 7.81
CA THR A 26 6.52 -5.08 6.59
C THR A 26 6.82 -6.35 5.81
N ARG A 27 5.78 -7.15 5.55
CA ARG A 27 5.84 -8.33 4.68
C ARG A 27 4.93 -8.12 3.47
N LEU A 28 5.53 -8.06 2.27
CA LEU A 28 4.79 -7.98 1.02
C LEU A 28 3.88 -9.21 0.84
N PHE A 29 2.71 -9.00 0.24
CA PHE A 29 1.89 -10.11 -0.22
C PHE A 29 2.56 -10.84 -1.38
N ASP A 30 2.30 -12.14 -1.48
CA ASP A 30 2.72 -12.91 -2.65
C ASP A 30 1.83 -12.61 -3.87
N GLN A 31 2.29 -13.02 -5.05
CA GLN A 31 1.55 -12.80 -6.30
C GLN A 31 0.15 -13.43 -6.28
N GLN A 32 -0.01 -14.59 -5.63
CA GLN A 32 -1.31 -15.27 -5.56
C GLN A 32 -2.31 -14.42 -4.75
N THR A 33 -1.88 -13.88 -3.62
CA THR A 33 -2.69 -13.00 -2.78
C THR A 33 -3.00 -11.69 -3.51
N LEU A 34 -2.01 -11.10 -4.18
CA LEU A 34 -2.23 -9.88 -4.98
C LEU A 34 -3.21 -10.12 -6.13
N ALA A 35 -3.13 -11.25 -6.84
CA ALA A 35 -4.08 -11.59 -7.91
C ALA A 35 -5.49 -11.89 -7.40
N GLN A 36 -5.64 -12.36 -6.15
CA GLN A 36 -6.96 -12.51 -5.52
C GLN A 36 -7.57 -11.16 -5.14
N LEU A 37 -6.76 -10.21 -4.67
CA LEU A 37 -7.20 -8.87 -4.30
C LEU A 37 -7.42 -7.97 -5.51
N TYR A 38 -6.54 -8.08 -6.50
CA TYR A 38 -6.47 -7.26 -7.71
C TYR A 38 -6.26 -8.18 -8.93
N PRO A 39 -7.35 -8.70 -9.54
CA PRO A 39 -7.25 -9.68 -10.62
C PRO A 39 -6.57 -9.17 -11.90
N ASP A 40 -6.49 -7.86 -12.06
CA ASP A 40 -5.88 -7.18 -13.19
C ASP A 40 -5.31 -5.81 -12.75
N PRO A 41 -4.46 -5.16 -13.56
CA PRO A 41 -3.86 -3.87 -13.17
C PRO A 41 -4.87 -2.74 -13.01
N GLN A 42 -5.96 -2.76 -13.79
CA GLN A 42 -7.00 -1.74 -13.71
C GLN A 42 -7.78 -1.83 -12.39
N SER A 43 -7.99 -3.04 -11.88
CA SER A 43 -8.60 -3.27 -10.57
C SER A 43 -7.76 -2.64 -9.45
N TYR A 44 -6.44 -2.80 -9.48
CA TYR A 44 -5.53 -2.15 -8.52
C TYR A 44 -5.53 -0.62 -8.63
N VAL A 45 -5.31 -0.10 -9.85
CA VAL A 45 -5.23 1.35 -10.10
C VAL A 45 -6.52 2.05 -9.69
N SER A 46 -7.68 1.47 -10.01
CA SER A 46 -8.99 2.04 -9.66
C SER A 46 -9.19 2.10 -8.14
N ALA A 47 -8.81 1.04 -7.42
CA ALA A 47 -8.88 1.01 -5.95
C ALA A 47 -7.97 2.08 -5.32
N VAL A 48 -6.75 2.27 -5.84
CA VAL A 48 -5.85 3.35 -5.38
C VAL A 48 -6.47 4.71 -5.64
N HIS A 49 -7.00 4.96 -6.85
CA HIS A 49 -7.61 6.23 -7.19
C HIS A 49 -8.79 6.58 -6.27
N GLU A 50 -9.67 5.62 -6.00
CA GLU A 50 -10.80 5.79 -5.08
C GLU A 50 -10.32 6.14 -3.67
N SER A 51 -9.38 5.36 -3.11
CA SER A 51 -8.87 5.61 -1.76
C SER A 51 -8.10 6.94 -1.65
N VAL A 52 -7.37 7.35 -2.70
CA VAL A 52 -6.65 8.64 -2.72
C VAL A 52 -7.64 9.79 -2.75
N ASN A 53 -8.64 9.71 -3.62
CA ASN A 53 -9.66 10.76 -3.74
C ASN A 53 -10.43 10.93 -2.42
N ASP A 54 -10.77 9.83 -1.75
CA ASP A 54 -11.39 9.85 -0.43
C ASP A 54 -10.48 10.52 0.61
N ALA A 55 -9.20 10.13 0.68
CA ALA A 55 -8.23 10.70 1.62
C ALA A 55 -7.98 12.21 1.39
N VAL A 56 -7.92 12.65 0.13
CA VAL A 56 -7.83 14.08 -0.23
C VAL A 56 -9.09 14.81 0.17
N SER A 57 -10.28 14.24 -0.10
CA SER A 57 -11.56 14.87 0.26
C SER A 57 -11.73 15.06 1.77
N LYS A 58 -11.19 14.12 2.57
CA LYS A 58 -11.19 14.16 4.04
C LYS A 58 -10.06 15.01 4.63
N GLY A 59 -9.16 15.53 3.80
CA GLY A 59 -8.03 16.35 4.25
C GLY A 59 -6.91 15.55 4.93
N TYR A 60 -6.88 14.21 4.78
CA TYR A 60 -5.78 13.37 5.27
C TYR A 60 -4.55 13.40 4.35
N LEU A 61 -4.75 13.77 3.09
CA LEU A 61 -3.70 13.86 2.08
C LEU A 61 -3.81 15.17 1.30
N LEU A 62 -2.66 15.78 0.98
CA LEU A 62 -2.63 16.93 0.09
C LEU A 62 -2.84 16.48 -1.35
N ALA A 63 -3.57 17.26 -2.15
CA ALA A 63 -3.83 16.92 -3.55
C ALA A 63 -2.56 16.62 -4.38
N PRO A 64 -1.44 17.38 -4.25
CA PRO A 64 -0.21 17.06 -4.98
C PRO A 64 0.35 15.67 -4.65
N ASP A 65 0.30 15.26 -3.38
CA ASP A 65 0.77 13.93 -2.96
C ASP A 65 -0.17 12.84 -3.49
N GLY A 66 -1.47 13.12 -3.53
CA GLY A 66 -2.46 12.22 -4.13
C GLY A 66 -2.15 11.90 -5.59
N GLU A 67 -1.79 12.90 -6.40
CA GLU A 67 -1.45 12.68 -7.80
C GLU A 67 -0.15 11.86 -7.97
N LEU A 68 0.83 12.03 -7.08
CA LEU A 68 2.05 11.20 -7.09
C LEU A 68 1.74 9.72 -6.77
N ILE A 69 0.87 9.46 -5.79
CA ILE A 69 0.46 8.09 -5.43
C ILE A 69 -0.30 7.43 -6.60
N LYS A 70 -1.21 8.15 -7.25
CA LYS A 70 -1.95 7.65 -8.42
C LYS A 70 -1.02 7.32 -9.58
N ALA A 71 -0.04 8.20 -9.87
CA ALA A 71 0.95 7.95 -10.91
C ALA A 71 1.78 6.69 -10.62
N TRP A 72 2.25 6.53 -9.38
CA TRP A 72 2.99 5.34 -8.98
C TRP A 72 2.17 4.06 -9.12
N ALA A 73 0.87 4.08 -8.81
CA ALA A 73 0.01 2.90 -8.92
C ALA A 73 -0.04 2.36 -10.36
N VAL A 74 -0.08 3.25 -11.36
CA VAL A 74 -0.04 2.88 -12.78
C VAL A 74 1.29 2.22 -13.17
N GLU A 75 2.41 2.70 -12.59
CA GLU A 75 3.76 2.20 -12.87
C GLU A 75 4.14 0.95 -12.06
N SER A 76 3.39 0.61 -11.01
CA SER A 76 3.74 -0.40 -10.01
C SER A 76 3.81 -1.84 -10.53
N GLY A 77 3.10 -2.15 -11.62
CA GLY A 77 2.96 -3.51 -12.15
C GLY A 77 2.14 -4.47 -11.28
N ILE A 78 1.42 -3.97 -10.27
CA ILE A 78 0.55 -4.79 -9.41
C ILE A 78 -0.70 -5.21 -10.18
N GLY A 79 -1.10 -6.48 -10.04
CA GLY A 79 -2.21 -7.08 -10.78
C GLY A 79 -1.83 -7.59 -12.18
N GLN A 80 -0.53 -7.71 -12.49
CA GLN A 80 -0.03 -8.34 -13.72
C GLN A 80 0.23 -9.85 -13.56
#